data_AF-A0A960QXL7-F1
#
_entry.id   AF-A0A960QXL7-F1
#
_cell.length_a   1.000
_cell.length_b   1.000
_cell.length_c   1.000
_cell.angle_alpha   90.00
_cell.angle_beta   90.00
_cell.angle_gamma   90.00
#
_symmetry.space_group_name_H-M   'P 1'
#
loop_
_entity.id
_entity.type
_entity.pdbx_description
1 polymer ?
#
loop_
_entity_poly.entity_id
_entity_poly.type
_entity_poly.pdbx_seq_one_letter_code
_entity_poly.pdbx_strand_id
1 'polypeptide(L)'
;MTGTPDRASATPSGGAWRRRWADRPFFAALIGLAAMYLLMIVAMLAADLWYAVTNVTGAELADLIRDDKIAYSIKLTLFSCTVTALLSLLVSVPAGYLLSRYRFWGKTLVDAVLDIPIVLPPLVVGLSLLILFNKMPPWGPSFEVMIEEAMRK
;
A
#
# COMPACT_ATOMS: atom_id res chain seq x y z
N MET A 1 -4.10 -5.80 -71.21
CA MET A 1 -3.57 -4.43 -71.34
C MET A 1 -4.74 -3.45 -71.19
N THR A 2 -5.06 -3.07 -69.97
CA THR A 2 -5.85 -1.88 -69.65
C THR A 2 -5.32 -1.37 -68.31
N GLY A 3 -4.41 -0.41 -68.37
CA GLY A 3 -3.89 0.27 -67.20
C GLY A 3 -5.00 1.12 -66.60
N THR A 4 -5.26 0.94 -65.30
CA THR A 4 -6.00 1.90 -64.49
C THR A 4 -5.04 2.60 -63.55
N PRO A 5 -5.18 3.91 -63.33
CA PRO A 5 -4.14 4.76 -62.79
C PRO A 5 -3.96 4.59 -61.28
N ASP A 6 -2.71 4.72 -60.90
CA ASP A 6 -2.16 5.16 -59.62
C ASP A 6 -3.16 5.93 -58.74
N ARG A 7 -3.73 5.24 -57.73
CA ARG A 7 -4.29 5.91 -56.56
C ARG A 7 -3.18 6.08 -55.55
N ALA A 8 -2.47 7.19 -55.74
CA ALA A 8 -2.06 8.12 -54.70
C ALA A 8 -1.54 7.43 -53.44
N SER A 9 -0.21 7.31 -53.41
CA SER A 9 0.60 7.51 -52.23
C SER A 9 0.09 8.71 -51.42
N ALA A 10 -0.90 8.49 -50.57
CA ALA A 10 -1.25 9.38 -49.50
C ALA A 10 -0.15 9.29 -48.45
N THR A 11 0.99 9.93 -48.74
CA THR A 11 1.92 10.37 -47.72
C THR A 11 1.14 11.29 -46.77
N PRO A 12 1.00 10.94 -45.48
CA PRO A 12 0.58 11.92 -44.49
C PRO A 12 1.73 12.93 -44.39
N SER A 13 1.60 14.00 -45.16
CA SER A 13 2.49 15.15 -45.13
C SER A 13 2.38 15.85 -43.77
N GLY A 14 3.56 16.11 -43.21
CA GLY A 14 3.89 17.11 -42.19
C GLY A 14 2.76 17.61 -41.28
N GLY A 15 2.67 17.02 -40.08
CA GLY A 15 1.85 17.60 -39.01
C GLY A 15 2.15 17.16 -37.58
N ALA A 16 2.90 16.08 -37.37
CA ALA A 16 3.13 15.53 -36.04
C ALA A 16 4.05 16.39 -35.15
N TRP A 17 4.80 17.34 -35.73
CA TRP A 17 5.88 18.02 -34.99
C TRP A 17 5.48 19.32 -34.28
N ARG A 18 4.32 19.91 -34.58
CA ARG A 18 3.89 21.21 -34.03
C ARG A 18 3.05 21.17 -32.75
N ARG A 19 2.76 19.99 -32.18
CA ARG A 19 2.02 19.89 -30.89
C ARG A 19 2.90 19.86 -29.65
N ARG A 20 4.23 19.67 -29.76
CA ARG A 20 5.13 19.61 -28.59
C ARG A 20 5.34 20.96 -27.88
N TRP A 21 4.95 22.07 -28.52
CA TRP A 21 5.25 23.43 -28.04
C TRP A 21 4.09 24.11 -27.31
N ALA A 22 2.85 23.67 -27.55
CA ALA A 22 1.66 24.23 -26.90
C ALA A 22 1.41 23.66 -25.48
N ASP A 23 1.96 22.49 -25.18
CA ASP A 23 1.76 21.82 -23.89
C ASP A 23 2.79 22.25 -22.83
N ARG A 24 3.81 23.04 -23.21
CA ARG A 24 4.84 23.57 -22.29
C ARG A 24 4.25 24.31 -21.08
N PRO A 25 3.24 25.20 -21.20
CA PRO A 25 2.60 25.82 -20.05
C PRO A 25 1.80 24.81 -19.20
N PHE A 26 1.18 23.80 -19.81
CA PHE A 26 0.45 22.74 -19.09
C PHE A 26 1.41 21.85 -18.27
N PHE A 27 2.49 21.39 -18.89
CA PHE A 27 3.53 20.64 -18.19
C PHE A 27 4.24 21.50 -17.14
N ALA A 28 4.48 22.78 -17.40
CA ALA A 28 5.06 23.69 -16.41
C ALA A 28 4.12 23.90 -15.21
N ALA A 29 2.81 24.01 -15.43
CA ALA A 29 1.83 24.11 -14.34
C ALA A 29 1.73 22.80 -13.54
N LEU A 30 1.72 21.64 -14.22
CA LEU A 30 1.71 20.33 -13.56
C LEU A 30 2.98 20.09 -12.75
N ILE A 31 4.15 20.42 -13.32
CA ILE A 31 5.44 20.34 -12.63
C ILE A 31 5.48 21.34 -11.47
N GLY A 32 4.95 22.55 -11.64
CA GLY A 32 4.85 23.55 -10.59
C GLY A 32 4.00 23.09 -9.42
N LEU A 33 2.84 22.49 -9.69
CA LEU A 33 1.96 21.92 -8.65
C LEU A 33 2.63 20.74 -7.94
N ALA A 34 3.23 19.81 -8.69
CA ALA A 34 3.95 18.67 -8.13
C ALA A 34 5.16 19.14 -7.29
N ALA A 35 5.91 20.12 -7.78
CA ALA A 35 7.05 20.71 -7.08
C ALA A 35 6.61 21.45 -5.82
N MET A 36 5.50 22.19 -5.86
CA MET A 36 4.91 22.84 -4.68
C MET A 36 4.51 21.81 -3.63
N TYR A 37 3.82 20.74 -4.02
CA TYR A 37 3.41 19.68 -3.11
C TYR A 37 4.61 18.96 -2.48
N LEU A 38 5.60 18.60 -3.31
CA LEU A 38 6.80 17.92 -2.86
C LEU A 38 7.65 18.85 -1.97
N LEU A 39 7.73 20.14 -2.29
CA LEU A 39 8.35 21.16 -1.45
C LEU A 39 7.65 21.25 -0.09
N MET A 40 6.32 21.18 -0.03
CA MET A 40 5.57 21.21 1.22
C MET A 40 5.87 19.97 2.09
N ILE A 41 5.88 18.78 1.50
CA ILE A 41 6.26 17.53 2.19
C ILE A 41 7.67 17.64 2.76
N VAL A 42 8.63 18.07 1.94
CA VAL A 42 10.03 18.18 2.37
C VAL A 42 10.19 19.25 3.44
N ALA A 43 9.49 20.38 3.33
CA ALA A 43 9.50 21.43 4.33
C ALA A 43 8.91 20.97 5.67
N MET A 44 7.82 20.18 5.65
CA MET A 44 7.25 19.57 6.85
C MET A 44 8.26 18.61 7.49
N LEU A 45 8.80 17.65 6.72
CA LEU A 45 9.79 16.70 7.22
C LEU A 45 11.04 17.40 7.78
N ALA A 46 11.49 18.46 7.12
CA ALA A 46 12.61 19.27 7.59
C ALA A 46 12.26 20.01 8.89
N ALA A 47 11.04 20.53 9.03
CA ALA A 47 10.57 21.16 10.25
C ALA A 47 10.43 20.16 11.41
N ASP A 48 9.88 18.98 11.16
CA ASP A 48 9.80 17.89 12.14
C ASP A 48 11.19 17.45 12.60
N LEU A 49 12.11 17.25 11.64
CA LEU A 49 13.48 16.88 11.94
C LEU A 49 14.20 17.99 12.71
N TRP A 50 13.98 19.25 12.33
CA TRP A 50 14.55 20.40 13.02
C TRP A 50 14.03 20.51 14.45
N TYR A 51 12.73 20.33 14.65
CA TYR A 51 12.10 20.32 15.96
C TYR A 51 12.63 19.18 16.82
N ALA A 52 12.74 17.98 16.26
CA ALA A 52 13.27 16.80 16.95
C ALA A 52 14.73 17.02 17.38
N VAL A 53 15.60 17.51 16.50
CA VAL A 53 17.02 17.72 16.81
C VAL A 53 17.25 18.86 17.81
N THR A 54 16.44 19.91 17.76
CA THR A 54 16.65 21.11 18.59
C THR A 54 16.03 20.98 19.98
N ASN A 55 14.86 20.34 20.08
CA ASN A 55 14.09 20.30 21.34
C ASN A 55 14.21 18.96 22.05
N VAL A 56 14.39 17.84 21.34
CA VAL A 56 14.46 16.52 21.98
C VAL A 56 15.89 16.28 22.47
N THR A 57 16.12 16.62 23.73
CA THR A 57 17.37 16.25 24.42
C THR A 57 17.38 14.74 24.65
N GLY A 58 18.55 14.09 24.71
CA GLY A 58 18.64 12.65 24.99
C GLY A 58 17.95 12.22 26.29
N ALA A 59 17.74 13.15 27.24
CA ALA A 59 16.95 12.94 28.45
C ALA A 59 15.44 12.89 28.18
N GLU A 60 14.88 13.78 27.36
CA GLU A 60 13.46 13.70 26.97
C GLU A 60 13.21 12.46 26.12
N LEU A 61 14.13 12.08 25.23
CA LEU A 61 14.01 10.82 24.48
C LEU A 61 13.96 9.62 25.44
N ALA A 62 14.77 9.64 26.51
CA ALA A 62 14.77 8.60 27.53
C ALA A 62 13.47 8.58 28.34
N ASP A 63 12.87 9.74 28.62
CA ASP A 63 11.58 9.86 29.30
C ASP A 63 10.41 9.44 28.39
N LEU A 64 10.44 9.76 27.09
CA LEU A 64 9.47 9.27 26.11
C LEU A 64 9.54 7.74 25.95
N ILE A 65 10.74 7.17 25.91
CA ILE A 65 10.90 5.71 25.82
C ILE A 65 10.49 5.02 27.14
N ARG A 66 10.65 5.71 28.28
CA ARG A 66 10.20 5.23 29.60
C ARG A 66 8.72 5.44 29.86
N ASP A 67 8.01 6.20 29.03
CA ASP A 67 6.56 6.32 29.15
C ASP A 67 5.92 4.94 28.93
N ASP A 68 5.23 4.45 29.95
CA ASP A 68 4.54 3.16 29.95
C ASP A 68 3.61 3.02 28.73
N LYS A 69 3.04 4.12 28.23
CA LYS A 69 2.17 4.11 27.05
C LYS A 69 2.93 3.79 25.76
N ILE A 70 4.12 4.36 25.58
CA ILE A 70 4.94 4.15 24.38
C ILE A 70 5.50 2.73 24.42
N ALA A 71 6.03 2.28 25.56
CA ALA A 71 6.51 0.92 25.75
C ALA A 71 5.41 -0.13 25.52
N TYR A 72 4.20 0.10 26.04
CA TYR A 72 3.04 -0.76 25.82
C TYR A 72 2.65 -0.84 24.35
N SER A 73 2.57 0.30 23.65
CA SER A 73 2.20 0.36 22.23
C SER A 73 3.21 -0.35 21.33
N ILE A 74 4.51 -0.20 21.64
CA ILE A 74 5.58 -0.91 20.93
C ILE A 74 5.43 -2.42 21.14
N LYS A 75 5.27 -2.89 22.40
CA LYS A 75 5.08 -4.32 22.70
C LYS A 75 3.86 -4.89 21.98
N LEU A 76 2.73 -4.18 22.01
CA LEU A 76 1.50 -4.60 21.36
C LEU A 76 1.68 -4.73 19.84
N THR A 77 2.35 -3.75 19.22
CA THR A 77 2.61 -3.76 17.78
C THR A 77 3.55 -4.89 17.41
N LEU A 78 4.64 -5.10 18.18
CA LEU A 78 5.58 -6.18 17.96
C LEU A 78 4.92 -7.56 18.08
N PHE A 79 4.10 -7.74 19.12
CA PHE A 79 3.38 -8.98 19.35
C PHE A 79 2.38 -9.25 18.22
N SER A 80 1.56 -8.25 17.89
CA SER A 80 0.56 -8.34 16.83
C SER A 80 1.21 -8.65 15.48
N CYS A 81 2.27 -7.93 15.08
CA CYS A 81 2.92 -8.17 13.80
C CYS A 81 3.60 -9.53 13.74
N THR A 82 4.21 -9.99 14.85
CA THR A 82 4.87 -11.30 14.91
C THR A 82 3.85 -12.43 14.77
N VAL A 83 2.75 -12.37 15.51
CA VAL A 83 1.67 -13.37 15.43
C VAL A 83 1.06 -13.39 14.03
N THR A 84 0.72 -12.21 13.48
CA THR A 84 0.18 -12.09 12.13
C THR A 84 1.16 -12.59 11.07
N ALA A 85 2.45 -12.30 11.19
CA ALA A 85 3.46 -12.78 10.25
C ALA A 85 3.61 -14.30 10.29
N LEU A 86 3.67 -14.91 11.49
CA LEU A 86 3.74 -16.37 11.65
C LEU A 86 2.51 -17.06 11.06
N LEU A 87 1.31 -16.59 11.37
CA LEU A 87 0.06 -17.10 10.81
C LEU A 87 0.03 -16.94 9.28
N SER A 88 0.44 -15.78 8.79
CA SER A 88 0.49 -15.51 7.35
C SER A 88 1.45 -16.44 6.64
N LEU A 89 2.65 -16.70 7.19
CA LEU A 89 3.60 -17.64 6.61
C LEU A 89 3.06 -19.07 6.65
N LEU A 90 2.47 -19.48 7.78
CA LEU A 90 1.93 -20.83 7.96
C LEU A 90 0.84 -21.16 6.93
N VAL A 91 0.03 -20.18 6.53
CA VAL A 91 -1.04 -20.36 5.53
C VAL A 91 -0.53 -20.09 4.10
N SER A 92 0.25 -19.02 3.90
CA SER A 92 0.67 -18.58 2.57
C SER A 92 1.70 -19.52 1.93
N VAL A 93 2.65 -20.06 2.71
CA VAL A 93 3.68 -20.97 2.21
C VAL A 93 3.08 -22.26 1.63
N PRO A 94 2.22 -23.03 2.34
CA PRO A 94 1.59 -24.20 1.75
C PRO A 94 0.64 -23.83 0.61
N ALA A 95 -0.16 -22.76 0.74
CA ALA A 95 -1.05 -22.32 -0.34
C ALA A 95 -0.28 -22.02 -1.64
N GLY A 96 0.80 -21.23 -1.56
CA GLY A 96 1.66 -20.92 -2.69
C GLY A 96 2.38 -22.16 -3.25
N TYR A 97 2.82 -23.07 -2.38
CA TYR A 97 3.42 -24.34 -2.80
C TYR A 97 2.44 -25.23 -3.57
N LEU A 98 1.19 -25.35 -3.11
CA LEU A 98 0.14 -26.10 -3.78
C LEU A 98 -0.19 -25.49 -5.16
N LEU A 99 -0.38 -24.17 -5.23
CA LEU A 99 -0.70 -23.48 -6.49
C LEU A 99 0.44 -23.58 -7.52
N SER A 100 1.69 -23.58 -7.06
CA SER A 100 2.87 -23.67 -7.93
C SER A 100 3.08 -25.08 -8.48
N ARG A 101 2.95 -26.12 -7.64
CA ARG A 101 3.30 -27.50 -8.03
C ARG A 101 2.14 -28.37 -8.50
N TYR A 102 0.92 -28.14 -8.05
CA TYR A 102 -0.23 -28.97 -8.42
C TYR A 102 -1.12 -28.28 -9.46
N ARG A 103 -1.45 -29.00 -10.53
CA ARG A 103 -2.46 -28.56 -11.51
C ARG A 103 -3.78 -29.26 -11.22
N PHE A 104 -4.57 -28.67 -10.33
CA PHE A 104 -5.92 -29.12 -9.99
C PHE A 104 -6.98 -28.32 -10.76
N TRP A 105 -8.15 -28.92 -10.99
CA TRP A 105 -9.23 -28.34 -11.81
C TRP A 105 -9.75 -26.99 -11.28
N GLY A 106 -9.75 -26.80 -9.95
CA GLY A 106 -10.16 -25.54 -9.30
C GLY A 106 -9.09 -24.45 -9.19
N LYS A 107 -7.90 -24.65 -9.77
CA LYS A 107 -6.76 -23.72 -9.60
C LYS A 107 -7.10 -22.30 -10.03
N THR A 108 -7.75 -22.14 -11.19
CA THR A 108 -8.12 -20.83 -11.73
C THR A 108 -9.05 -20.05 -10.79
N LEU A 109 -9.92 -20.73 -10.04
CA LEU A 109 -10.81 -20.08 -9.08
C LEU A 109 -10.02 -19.55 -7.87
N VAL A 110 -9.08 -20.35 -7.36
CA VAL A 110 -8.24 -19.95 -6.23
C VAL A 110 -7.31 -18.80 -6.61
N ASP A 111 -6.66 -18.89 -7.78
CA ASP A 111 -5.84 -17.80 -8.33
C ASP A 111 -6.66 -16.50 -8.43
N ALA A 112 -7.88 -16.57 -9.00
CA ALA A 112 -8.76 -15.41 -9.11
C ALA A 112 -9.15 -14.82 -7.75
N VAL A 113 -9.48 -15.64 -6.74
CA VAL A 113 -9.83 -15.15 -5.39
C VAL A 113 -8.65 -14.42 -4.72
N LEU A 114 -7.43 -14.90 -4.94
CA LEU A 114 -6.22 -14.26 -4.41
C LEU A 114 -5.91 -12.92 -5.11
N ASP A 115 -6.25 -12.78 -6.39
CA ASP A 115 -6.06 -11.55 -7.15
C ASP A 115 -7.09 -10.46 -6.82
N ILE A 116 -8.32 -10.84 -6.42
CA ILE A 116 -9.40 -9.90 -6.06
C ILE A 116 -8.95 -8.80 -5.07
N PRO A 117 -8.39 -9.10 -3.88
CA PRO A 117 -8.01 -8.06 -2.93
C PRO A 117 -6.90 -7.12 -3.43
N ILE A 118 -6.07 -7.59 -4.37
CA ILE A 118 -4.99 -6.77 -4.96
C ILE A 118 -5.57 -5.73 -5.92
N VAL A 119 -6.62 -6.09 -6.68
CA VAL A 119 -7.29 -5.16 -7.59
C VAL A 119 -8.33 -4.28 -6.89
N LEU A 120 -8.78 -4.66 -5.71
CA LEU A 120 -9.75 -3.89 -4.94
C LEU A 120 -9.08 -2.69 -4.22
N PRO A 121 -9.77 -1.54 -4.14
CA PRO A 121 -9.32 -0.44 -3.30
C PRO A 121 -9.19 -0.87 -1.83
N PRO A 122 -8.11 -0.48 -1.11
CA PRO A 122 -7.92 -0.84 0.30
C PRO A 122 -9.11 -0.47 1.20
N LEU A 123 -9.81 0.61 0.87
CA LEU A 123 -11.01 1.06 1.58
C LEU A 123 -12.14 0.03 1.53
N VAL A 124 -12.33 -0.66 0.40
CA VAL A 124 -13.38 -1.67 0.23
C VAL A 124 -13.07 -2.91 1.07
N VAL A 125 -11.78 -3.30 1.14
CA VAL A 125 -11.31 -4.40 1.99
C VAL A 125 -11.59 -4.07 3.47
N GLY A 126 -11.29 -2.83 3.89
CA GLY A 126 -11.59 -2.35 5.24
C GLY A 126 -13.08 -2.41 5.60
N LEU A 127 -13.96 -1.93 4.71
CA LEU A 127 -15.42 -1.98 4.92
C LEU A 127 -15.95 -3.42 4.96
N SER A 128 -15.40 -4.31 4.13
CA SER A 128 -15.79 -5.72 4.10
C SER A 128 -15.43 -6.43 5.41
N LEU A 129 -14.24 -6.16 5.95
CA LEU A 129 -13.81 -6.66 7.26
C LEU A 129 -14.67 -6.09 8.40
N LEU A 130 -15.01 -4.81 8.35
CA LEU A 130 -15.87 -4.17 9.35
C LEU A 130 -17.26 -4.81 9.39
N ILE A 131 -17.88 -5.03 8.23
CA ILE A 131 -19.20 -5.69 8.13
C ILE A 131 -19.10 -7.16 8.57
N LEU A 132 -18.02 -7.85 8.20
CA LEU A 132 -17.78 -9.24 8.60
C LEU A 132 -17.67 -9.38 10.12
N PHE A 133 -16.84 -8.55 10.76
CA PHE A 133 -16.69 -8.56 12.22
C PHE A 133 -17.92 -8.02 12.95
N ASN A 134 -18.71 -7.14 12.33
CA ASN A 134 -19.98 -6.71 12.90
C ASN A 134 -21.04 -7.83 12.88
N LYS A 135 -21.04 -8.68 11.85
CA LYS A 135 -22.01 -9.78 11.70
C LYS A 135 -21.55 -11.11 12.34
N MET A 136 -20.25 -11.30 12.57
CA MET A 136 -19.71 -12.52 13.17
C MET A 136 -19.53 -12.30 14.69
N PRO A 137 -20.37 -12.92 15.56
CA PRO A 137 -20.14 -12.87 16.99
C PRO A 137 -18.80 -13.56 17.30
N PRO A 138 -17.92 -12.99 18.15
CA PRO A 138 -16.56 -13.48 18.27
C PRO A 138 -16.54 -14.83 18.98
N TRP A 139 -15.67 -15.71 18.49
CA TRP A 139 -15.22 -16.89 19.22
C TRP A 139 -14.43 -16.46 20.48
N GLY A 140 -15.20 -16.06 21.49
CA GLY A 140 -14.89 -16.10 22.92
C GLY A 140 -13.94 -15.04 23.51
N PRO A 141 -14.14 -14.71 24.81
CA PRO A 141 -13.20 -13.93 25.65
C PRO A 141 -11.81 -14.59 25.82
N SER A 142 -11.56 -15.74 25.20
CA SER A 142 -10.32 -16.51 25.29
C SER A 142 -9.15 -15.87 24.55
N PHE A 143 -9.39 -15.15 23.45
CA PHE A 143 -8.33 -14.40 22.73
C PHE A 143 -7.91 -13.15 23.49
N GLU A 144 -8.86 -12.42 24.08
CA GLU A 144 -8.56 -11.28 24.97
C GLU A 144 -7.78 -11.73 26.19
N VAL A 145 -8.16 -12.85 26.82
CA VAL A 145 -7.45 -13.42 27.98
C VAL A 145 -6.05 -13.91 27.61
N MET A 146 -5.85 -14.49 26.42
CA MET A 146 -4.51 -14.90 25.96
C MET A 146 -3.59 -13.71 25.65
N ILE A 147 -4.16 -12.61 25.15
CA ILE A 147 -3.42 -11.35 24.93
C ILE A 147 -3.11 -10.66 26.26
N GLU A 148 -4.06 -10.63 27.21
CA GLU A 148 -3.81 -10.08 28.55
C GLU A 148 -2.73 -10.89 29.30
N GLU A 149 -2.76 -12.22 29.25
CA GLU A 149 -1.79 -13.08 29.91
C GLU A 149 -0.38 -12.95 29.31
N ALA A 150 -0.28 -12.73 27.99
CA ALA A 150 0.97 -12.45 27.31
C ALA A 150 1.51 -11.03 27.58
N MET A 151 0.64 -10.05 27.85
CA MET A 151 1.00 -8.65 28.11
C MET A 151 1.26 -8.35 29.60
N ARG A 152 0.78 -9.21 30.51
CA ARG A 152 0.93 -9.10 31.97
C ARG A 152 2.29 -9.61 32.49
N LYS A 153 3.11 -10.25 31.64
CA LYS A 153 4.50 -10.66 31.93
C LYS A 153 5.50 -9.82 31.14
#